data_AF-A0A2E5WM30-F1
#
_entry.id   AF-A0A2E5WM30-F1
#
_cell.length_a   1.000
_cell.length_b   1.000
_cell.length_c   1.000
_cell.angle_alpha   90.00
_cell.angle_beta   90.00
_cell.angle_gamma   90.00
#
_symmetry.space_group_name_H-M   'P 1'
#
loop_
_entity.id
_entity.type
_entity.pdbx_description
1 polymer ?
#
loop_
_entity_poly.entity_id
_entity_poly.type
_entity_poly.pdbx_seq_one_letter_code
_entity_poly.pdbx_strand_id
1 'polypeptide(L)'
;MYFWNIKKLKQDTKENKLTEKDYFNYFFGTTTIGSIAIFLMTVFPAGLENVIITNELIVLIITILGTYYTYKCNKGEKGKNFLGKFTSISFVCLIKYIAIVTTIEIFVELHVFTNYLPTILYGIYYLYVGKHLKELADY
;
A
#
# COMPACT_ATOMS: atom_id res chain seq x y z
N MET A 1 11.12 16.55 -4.37
CA MET A 1 11.69 15.18 -4.43
C MET A 1 13.03 15.16 -5.20
N TYR A 2 14.07 14.65 -4.55
CA TYR A 2 15.39 14.34 -5.11
C TYR A 2 15.50 12.84 -5.39
N PHE A 3 15.77 12.45 -6.64
CA PHE A 3 15.86 11.04 -7.05
C PHE A 3 17.23 10.40 -6.81
N TRP A 4 18.32 11.17 -6.89
CA TRP A 4 19.69 10.63 -6.85
C TRP A 4 20.63 11.43 -5.92
N ASN A 5 20.14 12.49 -5.27
CA ASN A 5 20.96 13.38 -4.45
C ASN A 5 20.63 13.22 -2.95
N ILE A 6 21.20 12.17 -2.34
CA ILE A 6 21.02 11.89 -0.91
C ILE A 6 21.58 13.00 0.00
N LYS A 7 22.64 13.71 -0.43
CA LYS A 7 23.24 14.81 0.34
C LYS A 7 22.25 15.95 0.51
N LYS A 8 21.61 16.38 -0.59
CA LYS A 8 20.61 17.44 -0.56
C LYS A 8 19.34 17.05 0.19
N LEU A 9 18.87 15.81 0.00
CA LEU A 9 17.74 15.28 0.78
C LEU A 9 18.02 15.34 2.29
N LYS A 10 19.19 14.87 2.73
CA LYS A 10 19.58 14.91 4.15
C LYS A 10 19.63 16.33 4.69
N GLN A 11 20.16 17.27 3.91
CA GLN A 11 20.23 18.67 4.30
C GLN A 11 18.82 19.27 4.46
N ASP A 12 17.96 19.15 3.45
CA ASP A 12 16.62 19.71 3.49
C ASP A 12 15.73 19.05 4.57
N THR A 13 15.98 17.78 4.88
CA THR A 13 15.33 17.10 6.02
C THR A 13 15.74 17.73 7.34
N LYS A 14 17.05 17.96 7.58
CA LYS A 14 17.55 18.59 8.81
C LYS A 14 17.05 20.02 8.97
N GLU A 15 16.88 20.73 7.86
CA GLU A 15 16.41 22.11 7.83
C GLU A 15 14.87 22.21 7.84
N ASN A 16 14.13 21.10 8.01
CA ASN A 16 12.66 21.03 7.99
C ASN A 16 12.03 21.67 6.73
N LYS A 17 12.70 21.55 5.58
CA LYS A 17 12.24 22.12 4.30
C LYS A 17 11.30 21.21 3.52
N LEU A 18 11.18 19.95 3.92
CA LEU A 18 10.33 18.97 3.24
C LEU A 18 8.86 19.13 3.66
N THR A 19 7.98 19.14 2.67
CA THR A 19 6.53 19.18 2.89
C THR A 19 5.94 17.78 3.08
N GLU A 20 4.70 17.70 3.56
CA GLU A 20 3.93 16.45 3.62
C GLU A 20 3.86 15.75 2.24
N LYS A 21 3.72 16.54 1.17
CA LYS A 21 3.74 16.06 -0.22
C LYS A 21 5.09 15.44 -0.59
N ASP A 22 6.20 16.05 -0.17
CA ASP A 22 7.53 15.50 -0.45
C ASP A 22 7.71 14.15 0.24
N TYR A 23 7.34 14.04 1.52
CA TYR A 23 7.38 12.77 2.24
C TYR A 23 6.48 11.71 1.61
N PHE A 24 5.27 12.08 1.20
CA PHE A 24 4.39 11.17 0.47
C PHE A 24 5.01 10.71 -0.86
N ASN A 25 5.60 11.62 -1.65
CA ASN A 25 6.22 11.24 -2.92
C ASN A 25 7.38 10.25 -2.75
N TYR A 26 8.20 10.44 -1.71
CA TYR A 26 9.24 9.48 -1.36
C TYR A 26 8.66 8.12 -0.96
N PHE A 27 7.69 8.11 -0.06
CA PHE A 27 7.02 6.89 0.37
C PHE A 27 6.32 6.16 -0.79
N PHE A 28 5.57 6.90 -1.62
CA PHE A 28 4.85 6.39 -2.77
C PHE A 28 5.80 5.83 -3.83
N GLY A 29 6.90 6.54 -4.12
CA GLY A 29 7.94 6.06 -5.03
C GLY A 29 8.59 4.77 -4.52
N THR A 30 8.99 4.72 -3.26
CA THR A 30 9.57 3.51 -2.65
C THR A 30 8.58 2.34 -2.65
N THR A 31 7.32 2.58 -2.28
CA THR A 31 6.27 1.56 -2.27
C THR A 31 6.00 1.04 -3.69
N THR A 32 5.95 1.92 -4.69
CA THR A 32 5.73 1.54 -6.09
C THR A 32 6.88 0.70 -6.62
N ILE A 33 8.13 1.14 -6.43
CA ILE A 33 9.32 0.39 -6.86
C ILE A 33 9.39 -0.98 -6.17
N GLY A 34 9.14 -1.04 -4.87
CA GLY A 34 9.10 -2.29 -4.12
C GLY A 34 8.01 -3.24 -4.62
N SER A 35 6.82 -2.72 -4.90
CA SER A 35 5.70 -3.51 -5.43
C SER A 35 5.99 -4.06 -6.83
N ILE A 36 6.61 -3.25 -7.70
CA ILE A 36 7.05 -3.70 -9.03
C ILE A 36 8.12 -4.79 -8.88
N ALA A 37 9.09 -4.61 -7.99
CA ALA A 37 10.13 -5.61 -7.76
C ALA A 37 9.53 -6.95 -7.31
N ILE A 38 8.57 -6.94 -6.37
CA ILE A 38 7.83 -8.14 -5.93
C ILE A 38 7.09 -8.77 -7.12
N PHE A 39 6.33 -7.99 -7.87
CA PHE A 39 5.61 -8.48 -9.06
C PHE A 39 6.55 -9.19 -10.05
N LEU A 40 7.68 -8.57 -10.38
CA LEU A 40 8.67 -9.15 -11.29
C LEU A 40 9.28 -10.43 -10.71
N MET A 41 9.63 -10.45 -9.42
CA MET A 41 10.15 -11.65 -8.76
C MET A 41 9.14 -12.81 -8.74
N THR A 42 7.84 -12.51 -8.65
CA THR A 42 6.79 -13.53 -8.70
C THR A 42 6.52 -14.02 -10.11
N VAL A 43 6.63 -13.18 -11.14
CA VAL A 43 6.24 -13.50 -12.52
C VAL A 43 7.38 -14.05 -13.39
N PHE A 44 8.64 -13.68 -13.13
CA PHE A 44 9.77 -14.16 -13.93
C PHE A 44 10.18 -15.63 -13.77
N PRO A 45 9.86 -16.36 -12.68
CA PRO A 45 10.09 -17.81 -12.65
C PRO A 45 9.35 -18.50 -13.81
N ALA A 46 10.03 -19.44 -14.50
CA ALA A 46 9.43 -20.13 -15.63
C ALA A 46 8.25 -21.02 -15.16
N GLY A 47 7.10 -20.92 -15.84
CA GLY A 47 5.98 -21.85 -15.66
C GLY A 47 4.81 -21.38 -14.80
N LEU A 48 4.67 -20.08 -14.50
CA LEU A 48 3.48 -19.58 -13.82
C LEU A 48 2.22 -19.60 -14.71
N GLU A 49 1.09 -19.94 -14.09
CA GLU A 49 -0.22 -19.87 -14.73
C GLU A 49 -0.64 -18.41 -14.95
N ASN A 50 -1.35 -18.15 -16.06
CA ASN A 50 -1.89 -16.83 -16.40
C ASN A 50 -2.75 -16.23 -15.28
N VAL A 51 -3.42 -17.07 -14.49
CA VAL A 51 -4.25 -16.66 -13.34
C VAL A 51 -3.40 -15.98 -12.27
N ILE A 52 -2.22 -16.52 -11.96
CA ILE A 52 -1.31 -15.97 -10.95
C ILE A 52 -0.74 -14.63 -11.42
N ILE A 53 -0.28 -14.56 -12.68
CA ILE A 53 0.22 -13.32 -13.28
C ILE A 53 -0.85 -12.22 -13.23
N THR A 54 -2.08 -12.57 -13.60
CA THR A 54 -3.22 -11.65 -13.55
C THR A 54 -3.50 -11.18 -12.12
N ASN A 55 -3.46 -12.09 -11.15
CA ASN A 55 -3.70 -11.77 -9.75
C ASN A 55 -2.64 -10.81 -9.18
N GLU A 56 -1.37 -11.10 -9.42
CA GLU A 56 -0.24 -10.26 -8.99
C GLU A 56 -0.29 -8.87 -9.64
N LEU A 57 -0.70 -8.78 -10.91
CA LEU A 57 -0.90 -7.50 -11.59
C LEU A 57 -2.02 -6.69 -10.92
N ILE A 58 -3.12 -7.33 -10.53
CA ILE A 58 -4.21 -6.67 -9.80
C ILE A 58 -3.73 -6.19 -8.43
N VAL A 59 -2.96 -7.01 -7.68
CA VAL A 59 -2.38 -6.62 -6.39
C VAL A 59 -1.46 -5.40 -6.52
N LEU A 60 -0.63 -5.36 -7.58
CA LEU A 60 0.21 -4.20 -7.88
C LEU A 60 -0.64 -2.93 -8.11
N ILE A 61 -1.68 -3.03 -8.94
CA ILE A 61 -2.58 -1.91 -9.23
C ILE A 61 -3.30 -1.45 -7.95
N ILE A 62 -3.83 -2.38 -7.14
CA ILE A 62 -4.47 -2.09 -5.86
C ILE A 62 -3.50 -1.39 -4.90
N THR A 63 -2.25 -1.84 -4.82
CA THR A 63 -1.25 -1.24 -3.94
C THR A 63 -0.96 0.21 -4.34
N ILE A 64 -0.77 0.48 -5.64
CA ILE A 64 -0.50 1.83 -6.13
C ILE A 64 -1.73 2.73 -5.92
N LEU A 65 -2.90 2.32 -6.40
CA LEU A 65 -4.12 3.13 -6.30
C LEU A 65 -4.59 3.28 -4.85
N GLY A 66 -4.52 2.22 -4.05
CA GLY A 66 -4.87 2.21 -2.63
C GLY A 66 -3.97 3.10 -1.79
N THR A 67 -2.66 3.10 -2.05
CA THR A 67 -1.72 4.00 -1.37
C THR A 67 -2.02 5.46 -1.72
N TYR A 68 -2.28 5.78 -2.98
CA TYR A 68 -2.68 7.14 -3.36
C TYR A 68 -4.05 7.53 -2.78
N TYR A 69 -5.02 6.61 -2.77
CA TYR A 69 -6.34 6.80 -2.18
C TYR A 69 -6.26 7.13 -0.69
N THR A 70 -5.48 6.38 0.08
CA THR A 70 -5.30 6.64 1.52
C THR A 70 -4.63 7.99 1.80
N TYR A 71 -3.69 8.42 0.95
CA TYR A 71 -3.14 9.78 1.02
C TYR A 71 -4.20 10.86 0.78
N LYS A 72 -5.08 10.68 -0.20
CA LYS A 72 -6.21 11.59 -0.42
C LYS A 72 -7.21 11.58 0.74
N CYS A 73 -7.41 10.44 1.39
CA CYS A 73 -8.24 10.35 2.61
C CYS A 73 -7.68 11.20 3.75
N ASN A 74 -6.36 11.33 3.87
CA ASN A 74 -5.70 12.27 4.79
C ASN A 74 -5.60 13.70 4.23
N LYS A 75 -6.52 14.15 3.37
CA LYS A 75 -6.50 15.48 2.69
C LYS A 75 -5.30 15.74 1.75
N GLY A 76 -4.52 14.72 1.41
CA GLY A 76 -3.38 14.85 0.52
C GLY A 76 -2.39 15.91 0.99
N GLU A 77 -2.08 16.89 0.14
CA GLU A 77 -1.07 17.92 0.42
C GLU A 77 -1.43 18.84 1.58
N LYS A 78 -2.73 18.98 1.88
CA LYS A 78 -3.23 19.77 3.01
C LYS A 78 -3.33 18.94 4.30
N GLY A 79 -3.04 17.65 4.21
CA GLY A 79 -2.97 16.75 5.34
C GLY A 79 -1.81 17.08 6.27
N LYS A 80 -1.84 16.45 7.44
CA LYS A 80 -0.72 16.46 8.38
C LYS A 80 -0.41 15.04 8.80
N ASN A 81 0.87 14.73 8.92
CA ASN A 81 1.38 13.49 9.49
C ASN A 81 0.75 12.23 8.86
N PHE A 82 0.65 12.21 7.53
CA PHE A 82 0.13 11.07 6.77
C PHE A 82 0.90 9.80 7.13
N LEU A 83 2.23 9.85 7.09
CA LEU A 83 3.04 8.63 7.30
C LEU A 83 2.85 8.05 8.70
N GLY A 84 2.76 8.88 9.75
CA GLY A 84 2.51 8.41 11.11
C GLY A 84 1.13 7.78 11.26
N LYS A 85 0.09 8.43 10.76
CA LYS A 85 -1.29 7.91 10.80
C LYS A 85 -1.46 6.67 9.94
N PHE A 86 -0.97 6.71 8.70
CA PHE A 86 -1.03 5.60 7.77
C PHE A 86 -0.34 4.37 8.36
N THR A 87 0.89 4.50 8.87
CA THR A 87 1.65 3.36 9.42
C THR A 87 0.94 2.74 10.62
N SER A 88 0.50 3.57 11.58
CA SER A 88 -0.16 3.08 12.79
C SER A 88 -1.53 2.44 12.53
N ILE A 89 -2.39 3.08 11.72
CA ILE A 89 -3.69 2.53 11.35
C ILE A 89 -3.52 1.27 10.50
N SER A 90 -2.62 1.30 9.51
CA SER A 90 -2.36 0.16 8.63
C SER A 90 -1.89 -1.05 9.42
N PHE A 91 -1.03 -0.88 10.43
CA PHE A 91 -0.58 -1.98 11.28
C PHE A 91 -1.74 -2.71 11.96
N VAL A 92 -2.64 -1.98 12.61
CA VAL A 92 -3.81 -2.58 13.28
C VAL A 92 -4.78 -3.21 12.27
N CYS A 93 -5.00 -2.55 11.13
CA CYS A 93 -5.86 -3.07 10.06
C CYS A 93 -5.26 -4.33 9.41
N LEU A 94 -3.93 -4.40 9.28
CA LEU A 94 -3.21 -5.52 8.70
C LEU A 94 -3.33 -6.77 9.58
N ILE A 95 -3.23 -6.63 10.91
CA ILE A 95 -3.45 -7.76 11.83
C ILE A 95 -4.87 -8.34 11.64
N LYS A 96 -5.88 -7.48 11.58
CA LYS A 96 -7.27 -7.90 11.34
C LYS A 96 -7.44 -8.56 9.97
N TYR A 97 -6.84 -7.97 8.95
CA TYR A 97 -6.85 -8.50 7.59
C TYR A 97 -6.25 -9.90 7.52
N ILE A 98 -5.05 -10.09 8.10
CA ILE A 98 -4.38 -11.40 8.16
C ILE A 98 -5.29 -12.42 8.85
N ALA A 99 -5.86 -12.09 10.01
CA ALA A 99 -6.75 -13.01 10.74
C ALA A 99 -7.99 -13.40 9.91
N ILE A 100 -8.59 -12.45 9.18
CA ILE A 100 -9.76 -12.72 8.32
C ILE A 100 -9.37 -13.62 7.14
N VAL A 101 -8.29 -13.28 6.42
CA VAL A 101 -7.84 -14.04 5.25
C VAL A 101 -7.47 -15.47 5.64
N THR A 102 -6.65 -15.66 6.68
CA THR A 102 -6.25 -17.00 7.11
C THR A 102 -7.43 -17.84 7.59
N THR A 103 -8.39 -17.24 8.31
CA THR A 103 -9.61 -17.93 8.73
C THR A 103 -10.40 -18.39 7.51
N ILE A 104 -10.64 -17.51 6.54
CA ILE A 104 -11.38 -17.85 5.32
C ILE A 104 -10.67 -18.94 4.51
N GLU A 105 -9.36 -18.85 4.33
CA GLU A 105 -8.57 -19.84 3.59
C GLU A 105 -8.64 -21.24 4.22
N ILE A 106 -8.66 -21.33 5.56
CA ILE A 106 -8.82 -22.60 6.28
C ILE A 106 -10.20 -23.23 6.05
N PHE A 107 -11.26 -22.42 5.98
CA PHE A 107 -12.64 -22.92 5.89
C PHE A 107 -13.17 -23.11 4.46
N VAL A 108 -12.51 -22.54 3.44
CA VAL A 108 -12.99 -22.57 2.05
C VAL A 108 -12.05 -23.44 1.20
N GLU A 109 -12.30 -24.75 1.15
CA GLU A 109 -11.57 -25.71 0.26
C GLU A 109 -11.92 -25.58 -1.25
N LEU A 110 -12.67 -24.55 -1.66
CA LEU A 110 -13.20 -24.42 -3.03
C LEU A 110 -12.28 -23.62 -3.97
N HIS A 111 -11.52 -24.38 -4.77
CA HIS A 111 -10.39 -24.00 -5.65
C HIS A 111 -10.58 -22.82 -6.64
N VAL A 112 -11.79 -22.27 -6.83
CA VAL A 112 -12.05 -21.22 -7.85
C VAL A 112 -12.34 -19.85 -7.24
N PHE A 113 -13.02 -19.80 -6.08
CA PHE A 113 -13.22 -18.53 -5.34
C PHE A 113 -12.00 -18.16 -4.50
N THR A 114 -11.17 -19.13 -4.14
CA THR A 114 -9.95 -18.97 -3.33
C THR A 114 -8.87 -18.12 -4.02
N ASN A 115 -8.78 -18.10 -5.35
CA ASN A 115 -7.65 -17.44 -6.03
C ASN A 115 -7.73 -15.91 -6.04
N TYR A 116 -8.94 -15.33 -6.13
CA TYR A 116 -9.12 -13.87 -6.19
C TYR A 116 -9.62 -13.26 -4.87
N LEU A 117 -10.16 -14.07 -3.95
CA LEU A 117 -10.71 -13.58 -2.69
C LEU A 117 -9.68 -12.83 -1.84
N PRO A 118 -8.44 -13.32 -1.63
CA PRO A 118 -7.42 -12.56 -0.93
C PRO A 118 -7.16 -11.19 -1.57
N THR A 119 -7.10 -11.12 -2.89
CA THR A 119 -6.89 -9.87 -3.65
C THR A 119 -8.05 -8.88 -3.50
N ILE A 120 -9.30 -9.38 -3.50
CA ILE A 120 -10.48 -8.55 -3.24
C ILE A 120 -10.45 -8.01 -1.80
N LEU A 121 -10.16 -8.89 -0.82
CA LEU A 121 -10.02 -8.50 0.58
C LEU A 121 -8.90 -7.48 0.78
N TYR A 122 -7.81 -7.58 0.01
CA TYR A 122 -6.71 -6.63 0.04
C TYR A 122 -7.13 -5.24 -0.47
N GLY A 123 -7.98 -5.17 -1.50
CA GLY A 123 -8.62 -3.93 -1.91
C GLY A 123 -9.50 -3.33 -0.81
N ILE A 124 -10.30 -4.16 -0.14
CA ILE A 124 -11.15 -3.76 0.99
C ILE A 124 -10.30 -3.25 2.15
N TYR A 125 -9.14 -3.86 2.41
CA TYR A 125 -8.19 -3.39 3.42
C TYR A 125 -7.79 -1.93 3.18
N TYR A 126 -7.44 -1.53 1.94
CA TYR A 126 -7.12 -0.13 1.63
C TYR A 126 -8.31 0.82 1.81
N LEU A 127 -9.52 0.37 1.45
CA LEU A 127 -10.75 1.15 1.70
C LEU A 127 -10.99 1.35 3.20
N TYR A 128 -10.76 0.31 4.00
CA TYR A 128 -10.92 0.35 5.45
C TYR A 128 -9.88 1.25 6.12
N VAL A 129 -8.62 1.18 5.72
CA VAL A 129 -7.56 2.11 6.17
C VAL A 129 -7.92 3.55 5.79
N GLY A 130 -8.36 3.78 4.55
CA GLY A 130 -8.74 5.11 4.08
C GLY A 130 -9.93 5.69 4.85
N LYS A 131 -10.90 4.87 5.25
CA LYS A 131 -12.01 5.29 6.13
C LYS A 131 -11.48 5.88 7.44
N HIS A 132 -10.61 5.16 8.15
CA HIS A 132 -10.02 5.62 9.41
C HIS A 132 -9.15 6.87 9.24
N LEU A 133 -8.43 6.99 8.12
CA LEU A 133 -7.65 8.19 7.82
C LEU A 133 -8.53 9.41 7.58
N LYS A 134 -9.73 9.25 7.00
CA LYS A 134 -10.69 10.37 6.86
C LYS A 134 -11.16 10.88 8.21
N GLU A 135 -11.44 9.97 9.15
CA GLU A 135 -11.91 10.32 10.50
C GLU A 135 -10.84 11.12 11.29
N LEU A 136 -9.56 10.87 10.99
CA LEU A 136 -8.44 11.58 11.61
C LEU A 136 -7.89 12.73 10.75
N ALA A 137 -8.53 13.09 9.64
CA ALA A 137 -7.96 14.04 8.70
C ALA A 137 -7.88 15.49 9.24
N ASP A 138 -8.66 15.82 10.26
CA ASP A 138 -8.67 17.12 10.94
C ASP A 138 -7.66 17.24 12.09
N TYR A 139 -7.23 16.11 12.65
CA TYR A 139 -6.27 16.03 13.76
C TYR A 139 -4.83 15.86 13.25
#